data_AF-A0A3B1CIX6-F1
#
_entry.id   AF-A0A3B1CIX6-F1
#
_cell.length_a   1.000
_cell.length_b   1.000
_cell.length_c   1.000
_cell.angle_alpha   90.00
_cell.angle_beta   90.00
_cell.angle_gamma   90.00
#
_symmetry.space_group_name_H-M   'P 1'
#
loop_
_entity.id
_entity.type
_entity.pdbx_description
1 polymer ?
#
loop_
_entity_poly.entity_id
_entity_poly.type
_entity_poly.pdbx_seq_one_letter_code
_entity_poly.pdbx_strand_id
1 'polypeptide(L)'
;MGLFLNFVKICKLRVSFMALTSFLGACSSGGGSTTSTPASISVTPSPAMFVAGGSAVPLSATLTLNTGAVDDTAVFTWQSSDTTIVSVGANSGVATGLKVGVATITASATGVTGRVTVGVTGSKAGAVSLTLSGNAAYEDRAYDLTGFTGVLVEKPIRKTLVEVVSIDGFSVIGSTASDASGHYSITVNNSANQSGVYLRVVSRTDPSVTEKVEVRNNSRERAFLSFVSAGIDDSVSEPFSATQNMLATAAARIGGAFNIIDVMSDASILVQASGPCPEPNASCVPPLATVYWEPNSAVGSFYDDSADAISILGGGTFGGDTDEYDDVIIAHEYAHFIISKFARDDSPGGQHNVLDNGQDIRLSWSEGWATFFPAVVLNSPLYVDTQPNGTLASFNIEDYSGISALADRAIYTTNEIAVAGVLWDLFDPVDNNEGDPLALSFSKIFQTVLNFPASPKPTTLETFWTTFSSEALTAGSSTAFQSILQGRQISLFQDTTEATELKLTGAAPQSHTLYKAGADPSGDVDVIPFDVTNGMTYTVRTFNLNNGADTFLSIRNASGVIESNDNESGLTHLNCGIVFGGESNCPANNTLNLSSSITFTAQETETFTAEVMRSTDAPPSAGLLGAYEIDLSIP
;
A
#
# COMPACT_ATOMS: atom_id res chain seq x y z
N MET A 1 -33.40 -7.29 -8.02
CA MET A 1 -33.19 -8.65 -7.49
C MET A 1 -31.88 -8.61 -6.71
N GLY A 2 -31.95 -8.26 -5.42
CA GLY A 2 -30.75 -8.02 -4.60
C GLY A 2 -30.41 -9.29 -3.80
N LEU A 3 -29.25 -9.89 -4.08
CA LEU A 3 -28.64 -10.87 -3.19
C LEU A 3 -28.17 -10.13 -1.94
N PHE A 4 -28.74 -10.47 -0.77
CA PHE A 4 -28.26 -10.01 0.53
C PHE A 4 -27.05 -10.87 0.94
N LEU A 5 -25.88 -10.24 1.11
CA LEU A 5 -24.62 -10.88 1.51
C LEU A 5 -24.71 -11.51 2.91
N ASN A 6 -24.20 -12.74 3.06
CA ASN A 6 -23.93 -13.37 4.35
C ASN A 6 -22.53 -12.94 4.85
N PHE A 7 -22.47 -11.92 5.73
CA PHE A 7 -21.28 -11.69 6.56
C PHE A 7 -21.44 -12.48 7.86
N VAL A 8 -20.63 -13.53 8.06
CA VAL A 8 -20.48 -14.17 9.38
C VAL A 8 -19.36 -13.45 10.15
N LYS A 9 -19.70 -12.37 10.86
CA LYS A 9 -18.79 -11.74 11.85
C LYS A 9 -18.89 -12.51 13.16
N ILE A 10 -17.80 -13.16 13.60
CA ILE A 10 -17.72 -13.77 14.94
C ILE A 10 -16.76 -12.93 15.80
N CYS A 11 -17.32 -12.17 16.73
CA CYS A 11 -16.56 -11.46 17.74
C CYS A 11 -16.21 -12.42 18.89
N LYS A 12 -14.92 -12.65 19.17
CA LYS A 12 -14.51 -13.34 20.40
C LYS A 12 -14.73 -12.41 21.58
N LEU A 13 -15.85 -12.56 22.28
CA LEU A 13 -16.12 -11.86 23.53
C LEU A 13 -15.14 -12.34 24.62
N ARG A 14 -14.05 -11.60 24.86
CA ARG A 14 -13.27 -11.73 26.10
C ARG A 14 -13.93 -10.85 27.16
N VAL A 15 -14.61 -11.48 28.11
CA VAL A 15 -15.13 -10.80 29.30
C VAL A 15 -13.95 -10.47 30.21
N SER A 16 -13.45 -9.22 30.13
CA SER A 16 -12.62 -8.64 31.17
C SER A 16 -13.50 -7.79 32.09
N PHE A 17 -13.65 -8.25 33.33
CA PHE A 17 -14.20 -7.48 34.44
C PHE A 17 -13.28 -6.28 34.70
N MET A 18 -13.72 -5.06 34.38
CA MET A 18 -13.01 -3.84 34.77
C MET A 18 -13.85 -3.07 35.79
N ALA A 19 -13.22 -2.81 36.94
CA ALA A 19 -13.83 -2.22 38.12
C ALA A 19 -14.26 -0.76 37.87
N LEU A 20 -15.48 -0.46 38.31
CA LEU A 20 -16.11 0.85 38.31
C LEU A 20 -15.33 1.81 39.22
N THR A 21 -14.68 2.83 38.65
CA THR A 21 -14.16 3.98 39.40
C THR A 21 -15.09 5.17 39.18
N SER A 22 -15.59 5.70 40.29
CA SER A 22 -16.53 6.81 40.37
C SER A 22 -15.83 8.16 40.17
N PHE A 23 -16.21 8.88 39.11
CA PHE A 23 -15.96 10.32 39.00
C PHE A 23 -17.21 11.09 39.44
N LEU A 24 -17.09 11.81 40.56
CA LEU A 24 -18.00 12.88 40.96
C LEU A 24 -17.66 14.12 40.12
N GLY A 25 -18.60 14.53 39.27
CA GLY A 25 -18.57 15.79 38.51
C GLY A 25 -19.94 16.45 38.56
N ALA A 26 -19.99 17.68 39.06
CA ALA A 26 -21.16 18.44 39.47
C ALA A 26 -22.26 18.60 38.40
N CYS A 27 -23.52 18.42 38.81
CA CYS A 27 -24.69 18.85 38.03
C CYS A 27 -24.96 20.34 38.25
N SER A 28 -24.74 21.11 37.18
CA SER A 28 -25.54 22.30 36.86
C SER A 28 -26.92 21.83 36.39
N SER A 29 -27.98 22.37 37.00
CA SER A 29 -29.37 22.06 36.66
C SER A 29 -29.78 22.75 35.35
N GLY A 30 -29.72 22.01 34.25
CA GLY A 30 -30.35 22.36 32.97
C GLY A 30 -31.14 21.15 32.47
N GLY A 31 -32.46 21.23 32.51
CA GLY A 31 -33.37 20.19 32.04
C GLY A 31 -33.30 20.04 30.52
N GLY A 32 -32.33 19.27 30.03
CA GLY A 32 -32.34 18.73 28.67
C GLY A 32 -33.03 17.37 28.70
N SER A 33 -34.21 17.27 28.10
CA SER A 33 -34.86 16.00 27.84
C SER A 33 -33.94 15.14 26.97
N THR A 34 -33.26 14.14 27.55
CA THR A 34 -32.54 13.13 26.78
C THR A 34 -33.57 12.35 25.97
N THR A 35 -33.72 12.66 24.69
CA THR A 35 -34.62 11.94 23.79
C THR A 35 -34.18 10.48 23.72
N SER A 36 -35.07 9.57 24.11
CA SER A 36 -34.84 8.13 24.00
C SER A 36 -34.92 7.70 22.55
N THR A 37 -33.82 7.18 22.01
CA THR A 37 -33.73 6.71 20.63
C THR A 37 -33.38 5.22 20.58
N PRO A 38 -33.87 4.47 19.58
CA PRO A 38 -33.43 3.09 19.29
C PRO A 38 -31.90 2.98 19.24
N ALA A 39 -31.31 2.01 19.93
CA ALA A 39 -29.85 1.79 19.94
C ALA A 39 -29.45 0.42 19.39
N SER A 40 -30.06 -0.68 19.86
CA SER A 40 -29.68 -2.03 19.43
C SER A 40 -30.83 -3.03 19.53
N ILE A 41 -30.79 -4.09 18.73
CA ILE A 41 -31.72 -5.22 18.81
C ILE A 41 -30.94 -6.50 19.09
N SER A 42 -31.33 -7.25 20.13
CA SER A 42 -30.84 -8.61 20.38
C SER A 42 -31.89 -9.65 19.98
N VAL A 43 -31.46 -10.75 19.39
CA VAL A 43 -32.34 -11.87 18.98
C VAL A 43 -31.98 -13.13 19.77
N THR A 44 -32.97 -13.85 20.28
CA THR A 44 -32.78 -15.09 21.06
C THR A 44 -33.66 -16.24 20.57
N PRO A 45 -33.18 -17.51 20.63
CA PRO A 45 -31.83 -17.93 21.02
C PRO A 45 -30.74 -17.52 20.02
N SER A 46 -29.48 -17.42 20.45
CA SER A 46 -28.33 -17.09 19.59
C SER A 46 -27.11 -17.95 19.94
N PRO A 47 -26.60 -18.79 19.02
CA PRO A 47 -27.19 -19.08 17.71
C PRO A 47 -28.54 -19.80 17.85
N ALA A 48 -29.33 -19.82 16.77
CA ALA A 48 -30.60 -20.55 16.72
C ALA A 48 -30.44 -21.86 15.93
N MET A 49 -30.91 -22.96 16.51
CA MET A 49 -30.77 -24.31 15.93
C MET A 49 -32.13 -24.91 15.58
N PHE A 50 -32.19 -25.57 14.42
CA PHE A 50 -33.38 -26.21 13.88
C PHE A 50 -33.04 -27.57 13.28
N VAL A 51 -34.05 -28.42 13.14
CA VAL A 51 -33.96 -29.66 12.37
C VAL A 51 -34.72 -29.47 11.06
N ALA A 52 -34.16 -29.88 9.93
CA ALA A 52 -34.81 -29.79 8.62
C ALA A 52 -36.14 -30.57 8.63
N GLY A 53 -37.24 -29.90 8.23
CA GLY A 53 -38.60 -30.45 8.29
C GLY A 53 -39.17 -30.55 9.71
N GLY A 54 -38.49 -29.95 10.69
CA GLY A 54 -38.91 -29.91 12.08
C GLY A 54 -40.07 -28.94 12.35
N SER A 55 -40.46 -28.83 13.62
CA SER A 55 -41.51 -27.90 14.04
C SER A 55 -41.02 -26.45 14.00
N ALA A 56 -41.96 -25.52 13.82
CA ALA A 56 -41.67 -24.10 13.86
C ALA A 56 -41.24 -23.66 15.27
N VAL A 57 -40.20 -22.82 15.37
CA VAL A 57 -39.63 -22.30 16.61
C VAL A 57 -39.80 -20.78 16.65
N PRO A 58 -40.37 -20.20 17.72
CA PRO A 58 -40.45 -18.75 17.87
C PRO A 58 -39.07 -18.16 18.21
N LEU A 59 -38.67 -17.12 17.49
CA LEU A 59 -37.56 -16.25 17.87
C LEU A 59 -38.11 -15.02 18.60
N SER A 60 -37.35 -14.52 19.57
CA SER A 60 -37.68 -13.28 20.29
C SER A 60 -36.65 -12.20 19.97
N ALA A 61 -37.12 -10.97 19.76
CA ALA A 61 -36.26 -9.80 19.60
C ALA A 61 -36.54 -8.79 20.74
N THR A 62 -35.49 -8.12 21.20
CA THR A 62 -35.57 -7.10 22.25
C THR A 62 -34.88 -5.83 21.75
N LEU A 63 -35.62 -4.72 21.68
CA LEU A 63 -35.10 -3.41 21.31
C LEU A 63 -34.62 -2.69 22.57
N THR A 64 -33.35 -2.31 22.60
CA THR A 64 -32.75 -1.50 23.67
C THR A 64 -32.52 -0.08 23.16
N LEU A 65 -32.93 0.90 23.96
CA LEU A 65 -32.78 2.33 23.69
C LEU A 65 -31.37 2.82 24.13
N ASN A 66 -30.96 4.00 23.67
CA ASN A 66 -29.68 4.62 24.07
C ASN A 66 -29.55 4.88 25.58
N THR A 67 -30.67 4.89 26.30
CA THR A 67 -30.74 4.98 27.76
C THR A 67 -30.54 3.65 28.48
N GLY A 68 -30.44 2.54 27.74
CA GLY A 68 -30.41 1.16 28.28
C GLY A 68 -31.80 0.59 28.61
N ALA A 69 -32.87 1.37 28.46
CA ALA A 69 -34.24 0.89 28.64
C ALA A 69 -34.67 -0.02 27.47
N VAL A 70 -35.48 -1.03 27.77
CA VAL A 70 -36.11 -1.89 26.76
C VAL A 70 -37.40 -1.23 26.26
N ASP A 71 -37.62 -1.24 24.95
CA ASP A 71 -38.88 -0.83 24.34
C ASP A 71 -39.80 -2.04 24.12
N ASP A 72 -40.71 -2.27 25.07
CA ASP A 72 -41.68 -3.35 25.03
C ASP A 72 -42.81 -3.13 24.00
N THR A 73 -42.87 -1.96 23.36
CA THR A 73 -43.88 -1.63 22.33
C THR A 73 -43.35 -1.83 20.90
N ALA A 74 -42.07 -2.17 20.76
CA ALA A 74 -41.43 -2.36 19.47
C ALA A 74 -42.09 -3.49 18.67
N VAL A 75 -42.45 -3.20 17.42
CA VAL A 75 -42.92 -4.18 16.44
C VAL A 75 -41.77 -4.51 15.50
N PHE A 76 -41.45 -5.80 15.40
CA PHE A 76 -40.33 -6.28 14.59
C PHE A 76 -40.80 -6.85 13.26
N THR A 77 -40.08 -6.51 12.20
CA THR A 77 -40.14 -7.21 10.92
C THR A 77 -38.97 -8.18 10.81
N TRP A 78 -39.25 -9.37 10.29
CA TRP A 78 -38.31 -10.48 10.23
C TRP A 78 -38.00 -10.89 8.79
N GLN A 79 -36.74 -11.21 8.52
CA GLN A 79 -36.29 -11.68 7.21
C GLN A 79 -35.23 -12.77 7.38
N SER A 80 -35.28 -13.80 6.53
CA SER A 80 -34.21 -14.78 6.38
C SER A 80 -33.30 -14.41 5.20
N SER A 81 -31.99 -14.61 5.34
CA SER A 81 -31.04 -14.45 4.22
C SER A 81 -31.18 -15.55 3.17
N ASP A 82 -31.70 -16.73 3.55
CA ASP A 82 -32.02 -17.82 2.63
C ASP A 82 -33.31 -18.53 3.08
N THR A 83 -34.42 -18.20 2.41
CA THR A 83 -35.73 -18.78 2.69
C THR A 83 -35.85 -20.24 2.27
N THR A 84 -34.88 -20.80 1.54
CA THR A 84 -34.82 -22.22 1.18
C THR A 84 -34.20 -23.07 2.29
N ILE A 85 -33.39 -22.45 3.17
CA ILE A 85 -32.79 -23.09 4.36
C ILE A 85 -33.68 -22.90 5.58
N VAL A 86 -34.11 -21.68 5.86
CA VAL A 86 -34.99 -21.34 6.99
C VAL A 86 -36.00 -20.28 6.58
N SER A 87 -37.28 -20.56 6.81
CA SER A 87 -38.35 -19.56 6.65
C SER A 87 -38.60 -18.86 7.98
N VAL A 88 -39.02 -17.58 7.95
CA VAL A 88 -39.46 -16.85 9.14
C VAL A 88 -40.68 -16.02 8.81
N GLY A 89 -41.70 -16.07 9.67
CA GLY A 89 -42.90 -15.25 9.52
C GLY A 89 -42.56 -13.77 9.71
N ALA A 90 -42.78 -12.96 8.66
CA ALA A 90 -42.33 -11.57 8.60
C ALA A 90 -42.79 -10.69 9.77
N ASN A 91 -43.94 -11.00 10.39
CA ASN A 91 -44.50 -10.24 11.52
C ASN A 91 -44.63 -11.08 12.81
N SER A 92 -44.18 -12.34 12.81
CA SER A 92 -44.34 -13.24 13.97
C SER A 92 -43.01 -13.67 14.58
N GLY A 93 -41.90 -13.59 13.85
CA GLY A 93 -40.61 -14.13 14.29
C GLY A 93 -40.60 -15.66 14.43
N VAL A 94 -41.65 -16.34 13.98
CA VAL A 94 -41.74 -17.80 14.01
C VAL A 94 -41.00 -18.37 12.81
N ALA A 95 -39.92 -19.09 13.07
CA ALA A 95 -39.03 -19.64 12.06
C ALA A 95 -39.17 -21.16 11.92
N THR A 96 -38.97 -21.70 10.72
CA THR A 96 -38.99 -23.15 10.45
C THR A 96 -37.80 -23.55 9.60
N GLY A 97 -37.01 -24.52 10.08
CA GLY A 97 -35.89 -25.10 9.36
C GLY A 97 -36.39 -26.02 8.24
N LEU A 98 -35.96 -25.75 7.01
CA LEU A 98 -36.45 -26.43 5.81
C LEU A 98 -35.41 -27.37 5.20
N LYS A 99 -34.15 -26.94 5.12
CA LYS A 99 -33.06 -27.69 4.49
C LYS A 99 -31.79 -27.56 5.31
N VAL A 100 -30.97 -28.62 5.34
CA VAL A 100 -29.65 -28.60 6.00
C VAL A 100 -28.80 -27.44 5.48
N GLY A 101 -28.29 -26.62 6.39
CA GLY A 101 -27.45 -25.48 6.07
C GLY A 101 -27.44 -24.39 7.11
N VAL A 102 -26.82 -23.27 6.74
CA VAL A 102 -26.67 -22.10 7.59
C VAL A 102 -27.30 -20.88 6.93
N ALA A 103 -27.94 -20.03 7.73
CA ALA A 103 -28.55 -18.79 7.27
C ALA A 103 -28.47 -17.73 8.37
N THR A 104 -28.87 -16.50 8.06
CA THR A 104 -29.01 -15.42 9.03
C THR A 104 -30.47 -14.98 9.08
N ILE A 105 -31.03 -14.84 10.27
CA ILE A 105 -32.32 -14.17 10.46
C ILE A 105 -32.07 -12.76 11.00
N THR A 106 -32.70 -11.77 10.37
CA THR A 106 -32.65 -10.36 10.74
C THR A 106 -33.99 -9.92 11.30
N ALA A 107 -33.97 -9.31 12.49
CA ALA A 107 -35.10 -8.59 13.09
C ALA A 107 -34.86 -7.09 12.95
N SER A 108 -35.85 -6.34 12.49
CA SER A 108 -35.75 -4.89 12.27
C SER A 108 -36.87 -4.15 12.98
N ALA A 109 -36.55 -3.06 13.65
CA ALA A 109 -37.52 -2.15 14.25
C ALA A 109 -36.95 -0.72 14.27
N THR A 110 -37.76 0.27 13.90
CA THR A 110 -37.44 1.71 14.05
C THR A 110 -36.05 2.11 13.51
N GLY A 111 -35.64 1.54 12.36
CA GLY A 111 -34.36 1.85 11.71
C GLY A 111 -33.14 1.10 12.26
N VAL A 112 -33.29 0.27 13.29
CA VAL A 112 -32.23 -0.58 13.86
C VAL A 112 -32.48 -2.03 13.47
N THR A 113 -31.41 -2.82 13.34
CA THR A 113 -31.47 -4.26 13.05
C THR A 113 -30.68 -5.08 14.05
N GLY A 114 -31.17 -6.28 14.34
CA GLY A 114 -30.50 -7.33 15.10
C GLY A 114 -30.44 -8.59 14.27
N ARG A 115 -29.35 -9.36 14.39
CA ARG A 115 -29.13 -10.56 13.57
C ARG A 115 -28.77 -11.75 14.43
N VAL A 116 -29.16 -12.94 13.98
CA VAL A 116 -28.75 -14.21 14.56
C VAL A 116 -28.36 -15.21 13.48
N THR A 117 -27.25 -15.92 13.69
CA THR A 117 -26.87 -17.06 12.86
C THR A 117 -27.75 -18.26 13.18
N VAL A 118 -28.24 -18.91 12.13
CA VAL A 118 -29.14 -20.06 12.19
C VAL A 118 -28.44 -21.28 11.61
N GLY A 119 -28.51 -22.40 12.33
CA GLY A 119 -28.08 -23.71 11.86
C GLY A 119 -29.29 -24.63 11.70
N VAL A 120 -29.43 -25.24 10.53
CA VAL A 120 -30.45 -26.28 10.26
C VAL A 120 -29.73 -27.59 10.04
N THR A 121 -29.91 -28.56 10.94
CA THR A 121 -29.28 -29.87 10.88
C THR A 121 -30.19 -30.91 10.22
N GLY A 122 -29.61 -32.04 9.83
CA GLY A 122 -30.37 -33.23 9.44
C GLY A 122 -31.11 -33.86 10.63
N SER A 123 -32.06 -34.75 10.35
CA SER A 123 -32.79 -35.52 11.38
C SER A 123 -32.06 -36.80 11.81
N LYS A 124 -30.98 -37.15 11.12
CA LYS A 124 -30.12 -38.31 11.40
C LYS A 124 -28.73 -37.83 11.79
N ALA A 125 -28.03 -38.67 12.55
CA ALA A 125 -26.59 -38.48 12.84
C ALA A 125 -25.80 -38.35 11.54
N GLY A 126 -24.83 -37.42 11.53
CA GLY A 126 -23.88 -37.26 10.43
C GLY A 126 -22.91 -38.42 10.32
N ALA A 127 -22.13 -38.41 9.25
CA ALA A 127 -21.17 -39.46 8.97
C ALA A 127 -19.97 -39.40 9.92
N VAL A 128 -19.47 -40.53 10.41
CA VAL A 128 -18.25 -40.55 11.26
C VAL A 128 -17.01 -40.18 10.45
N SER A 129 -16.95 -40.61 9.19
CA SER A 129 -15.82 -40.37 8.30
C SER A 129 -16.30 -39.60 7.08
N LEU A 130 -15.85 -38.34 6.95
CA LEU A 130 -16.16 -37.48 5.82
C LEU A 130 -14.92 -37.22 4.98
N THR A 131 -15.01 -37.32 3.66
CA THR A 131 -14.01 -36.80 2.72
C THR A 131 -14.63 -35.71 1.86
N LEU A 132 -14.17 -34.48 2.00
CA LEU A 132 -14.63 -33.33 1.23
C LEU A 132 -13.50 -32.83 0.34
N SER A 133 -13.78 -32.63 -0.95
CA SER A 133 -12.82 -32.10 -1.92
C SER A 133 -13.46 -31.10 -2.86
N GLY A 134 -12.66 -30.37 -3.64
CA GLY A 134 -13.17 -29.47 -4.67
C GLY A 134 -12.15 -28.42 -5.05
N ASN A 135 -12.59 -27.40 -5.77
CA ASN A 135 -11.78 -26.23 -6.09
C ASN A 135 -12.32 -24.98 -5.37
N ALA A 136 -11.41 -24.19 -4.80
CA ALA A 136 -11.67 -22.85 -4.30
C ALA A 136 -11.14 -21.82 -5.30
N ALA A 137 -12.00 -20.89 -5.70
CA ALA A 137 -11.71 -19.85 -6.68
C ALA A 137 -12.36 -18.52 -6.25
N TYR A 138 -11.87 -17.42 -6.83
CA TYR A 138 -12.46 -16.10 -6.69
C TYR A 138 -12.65 -15.45 -8.07
N GLU A 139 -13.62 -14.55 -8.17
CA GLU A 139 -13.79 -13.71 -9.35
C GLU A 139 -12.94 -12.44 -9.18
N ASP A 140 -11.98 -12.29 -10.09
CA ASP A 140 -11.18 -11.10 -10.28
C ASP A 140 -11.79 -10.18 -11.36
N ARG A 141 -11.38 -8.91 -11.40
CA ARG A 141 -11.91 -7.88 -12.31
C ARG A 141 -10.80 -7.38 -13.23
N ALA A 142 -10.91 -7.67 -14.51
CA ALA A 142 -9.96 -7.15 -15.49
C ALA A 142 -10.14 -5.64 -15.71
N TYR A 143 -9.02 -4.92 -15.79
CA TYR A 143 -8.95 -3.50 -16.09
C TYR A 143 -7.95 -3.19 -17.20
N ASP A 144 -8.06 -2.00 -17.79
CA ASP A 144 -7.08 -1.40 -18.68
C ASP A 144 -6.86 0.08 -18.29
N LEU A 145 -6.15 0.86 -19.11
CA LEU A 145 -5.90 2.29 -18.87
C LEU A 145 -7.17 3.14 -18.75
N THR A 146 -8.35 2.61 -19.10
CA THR A 146 -9.64 3.30 -18.95
C THR A 146 -10.44 2.84 -17.72
N GLY A 147 -9.90 1.88 -16.94
CA GLY A 147 -10.49 1.34 -15.73
C GLY A 147 -11.04 -0.08 -15.93
N PHE A 148 -12.01 -0.49 -15.10
CA PHE A 148 -12.60 -1.83 -15.20
C PHE A 148 -13.31 -2.06 -16.53
N THR A 149 -12.94 -3.15 -17.21
CA THR A 149 -13.54 -3.59 -18.49
C THR A 149 -14.92 -4.22 -18.32
N GLY A 150 -15.27 -4.61 -17.09
CA GLY A 150 -16.47 -5.40 -16.77
C GLY A 150 -16.30 -6.90 -16.98
N VAL A 151 -15.14 -7.36 -17.45
CA VAL A 151 -14.82 -8.79 -17.56
C VAL A 151 -14.42 -9.34 -16.20
N LEU A 152 -15.07 -10.45 -15.81
CA LEU A 152 -14.70 -11.22 -14.62
C LEU A 152 -13.81 -12.39 -15.02
N VAL A 153 -12.74 -12.60 -14.27
CA VAL A 153 -11.78 -13.69 -14.47
C VAL A 153 -11.80 -14.58 -13.23
N GLU A 154 -12.13 -15.87 -13.40
CA GLU A 154 -12.03 -16.82 -12.29
C GLU A 154 -10.57 -17.21 -12.07
N LYS A 155 -10.02 -16.89 -10.89
CA LYS A 155 -8.66 -17.22 -10.45
C LYS A 155 -8.71 -18.19 -9.26
N PRO A 156 -7.73 -19.10 -9.11
CA PRO A 156 -7.70 -20.03 -7.98
C PRO A 156 -7.44 -19.30 -6.67
N ILE A 157 -8.13 -19.69 -5.59
CA ILE A 157 -7.75 -19.31 -4.23
C ILE A 157 -6.61 -20.25 -3.81
N ARG A 158 -5.37 -19.78 -3.85
CA ARG A 158 -4.17 -20.61 -3.64
C ARG A 158 -3.75 -20.66 -2.17
N LYS A 159 -3.25 -21.81 -1.69
CA LYS A 159 -2.56 -21.96 -0.39
C LYS A 159 -3.34 -21.42 0.82
N THR A 160 -4.67 -21.39 0.74
CA THR A 160 -5.53 -20.66 1.69
C THR A 160 -6.37 -21.64 2.50
N LEU A 161 -6.63 -21.30 3.76
CA LEU A 161 -7.28 -22.20 4.70
C LEU A 161 -8.74 -22.51 4.30
N VAL A 162 -9.06 -23.80 4.23
CA VAL A 162 -10.41 -24.35 4.05
C VAL A 162 -10.76 -25.18 5.28
N GLU A 163 -11.81 -24.77 5.98
CA GLU A 163 -12.30 -25.41 7.20
C GLU A 163 -13.58 -26.19 6.95
N VAL A 164 -13.71 -27.35 7.57
CA VAL A 164 -14.97 -28.07 7.72
C VAL A 164 -15.59 -27.66 9.05
N VAL A 165 -16.76 -27.03 8.98
CA VAL A 165 -17.48 -26.53 10.14
C VAL A 165 -18.75 -27.35 10.31
N SER A 166 -18.95 -27.83 11.52
CA SER A 166 -20.20 -28.49 11.90
C SER A 166 -21.32 -27.47 12.00
N ILE A 167 -22.49 -27.80 11.43
CA ILE A 167 -23.69 -26.96 11.59
C ILE A 167 -24.15 -27.02 13.05
N ASP A 168 -24.00 -28.17 13.70
CA ASP A 168 -24.29 -28.33 15.12
C ASP A 168 -23.21 -27.64 15.97
N GLY A 169 -23.57 -26.51 16.59
CA GLY A 169 -22.68 -25.75 17.47
C GLY A 169 -21.61 -24.90 16.78
N PHE A 170 -21.56 -24.85 15.44
CA PHE A 170 -20.65 -24.01 14.66
C PHE A 170 -19.15 -24.22 14.97
N SER A 171 -18.76 -25.45 15.32
CA SER A 171 -17.38 -25.79 15.63
C SER A 171 -16.61 -26.24 14.38
N VAL A 172 -15.37 -25.77 14.22
CA VAL A 172 -14.43 -26.31 13.23
C VAL A 172 -14.05 -27.73 13.65
N ILE A 173 -14.28 -28.70 12.76
CA ILE A 173 -13.99 -30.13 12.99
C ILE A 173 -12.84 -30.66 12.13
N GLY A 174 -12.40 -29.88 11.14
CA GLY A 174 -11.20 -30.14 10.37
C GLY A 174 -10.78 -28.91 9.57
N SER A 175 -9.51 -28.86 9.17
CA SER A 175 -8.98 -27.82 8.28
C SER A 175 -7.94 -28.40 7.33
N THR A 176 -7.87 -27.84 6.13
CA THR A 176 -6.84 -28.10 5.11
C THR A 176 -6.53 -26.76 4.43
N ALA A 177 -5.63 -26.76 3.45
CA ALA A 177 -5.41 -25.62 2.57
C ALA A 177 -5.64 -26.03 1.12
N SER A 178 -6.07 -25.09 0.28
CA SER A 178 -6.04 -25.27 -1.16
C SER A 178 -4.58 -25.32 -1.67
N ASP A 179 -4.35 -26.04 -2.76
CA ASP A 179 -3.05 -26.07 -3.44
C ASP A 179 -2.89 -24.87 -4.40
N ALA A 180 -1.84 -24.90 -5.23
CA ALA A 180 -1.53 -23.85 -6.19
C ALA A 180 -2.56 -23.72 -7.33
N SER A 181 -3.38 -24.75 -7.60
CA SER A 181 -4.50 -24.67 -8.55
C SER A 181 -5.85 -24.47 -7.87
N GLY A 182 -5.86 -24.17 -6.57
CA GLY A 182 -7.08 -23.95 -5.79
C GLY A 182 -7.78 -25.25 -5.37
N HIS A 183 -7.22 -26.42 -5.69
CA HIS A 183 -7.82 -27.70 -5.32
C HIS A 183 -7.58 -27.98 -3.83
N TYR A 184 -8.58 -28.49 -3.13
CA TYR A 184 -8.47 -28.89 -1.74
C TYR A 184 -9.09 -30.28 -1.54
N SER A 185 -8.59 -31.00 -0.54
CA SER A 185 -9.15 -32.26 -0.07
C SER A 185 -8.88 -32.44 1.41
N ILE A 186 -9.87 -32.92 2.15
CA ILE A 186 -9.77 -33.17 3.58
C ILE A 186 -10.60 -34.40 3.97
N THR A 187 -10.01 -35.27 4.80
CA THR A 187 -10.74 -36.32 5.51
C THR A 187 -10.87 -35.93 6.97
N VAL A 188 -12.11 -35.87 7.47
CA VAL A 188 -12.44 -35.47 8.84
C VAL A 188 -13.06 -36.63 9.59
N ASN A 189 -12.64 -36.80 10.85
CA ASN A 189 -13.28 -37.70 11.79
C ASN A 189 -14.32 -36.95 12.63
N ASN A 190 -15.59 -37.14 12.31
CA ASN A 190 -16.75 -36.62 13.04
C ASN A 190 -17.30 -37.67 14.02
N SER A 191 -16.44 -38.20 14.91
CA SER A 191 -16.84 -39.17 15.95
C SER A 191 -17.92 -38.65 16.92
N ALA A 192 -18.18 -37.34 16.93
CA ALA A 192 -19.27 -36.73 17.68
C ALA A 192 -20.64 -36.90 16.99
N ASN A 193 -20.69 -37.49 15.79
CA ASN A 193 -21.89 -37.71 14.98
C ASN A 193 -22.71 -36.44 14.74
N GLN A 194 -22.03 -35.29 14.64
CA GLN A 194 -22.69 -34.01 14.42
C GLN A 194 -23.41 -34.02 13.07
N SER A 195 -24.66 -33.57 13.05
CA SER A 195 -25.54 -33.67 11.88
C SER A 195 -25.36 -32.48 10.94
N GLY A 196 -24.73 -32.70 9.79
CA GLY A 196 -24.54 -31.72 8.74
C GLY A 196 -23.32 -30.84 8.94
N VAL A 197 -22.67 -30.50 7.83
CA VAL A 197 -21.45 -29.69 7.79
C VAL A 197 -21.54 -28.63 6.69
N TYR A 198 -20.66 -27.64 6.74
CA TYR A 198 -20.39 -26.75 5.62
C TYR A 198 -18.89 -26.45 5.55
N LEU A 199 -18.42 -26.07 4.37
CA LEU A 199 -17.05 -25.62 4.18
C LEU A 199 -16.97 -24.11 4.36
N ARG A 200 -15.87 -23.64 4.95
CA ARG A 200 -15.56 -22.22 5.10
C ARG A 200 -14.16 -21.95 4.58
N VAL A 201 -14.04 -21.07 3.60
CA VAL A 201 -12.74 -20.59 3.12
C VAL A 201 -12.44 -19.27 3.84
N VAL A 202 -11.28 -19.19 4.49
CA VAL A 202 -10.88 -18.07 5.34
C VAL A 202 -9.84 -17.23 4.62
N SER A 203 -9.91 -15.90 4.74
CA SER A 203 -9.00 -14.93 4.12
C SER A 203 -7.59 -14.91 4.77
N ARG A 204 -6.92 -16.05 4.75
CA ARG A 204 -5.55 -16.22 5.25
C ARG A 204 -4.88 -17.44 4.62
N THR A 205 -3.61 -17.30 4.26
CA THR A 205 -2.79 -18.42 3.80
C THR A 205 -2.45 -19.40 4.92
N ASP A 206 -2.19 -20.67 4.57
CA ASP A 206 -1.78 -21.68 5.55
C ASP A 206 -0.51 -21.21 6.30
N PRO A 207 -0.47 -21.22 7.64
CA PRO A 207 0.69 -20.76 8.39
C PRO A 207 2.03 -21.47 8.07
N SER A 208 1.96 -22.64 7.43
CA SER A 208 3.13 -23.42 7.01
C SER A 208 3.72 -23.01 5.66
N VAL A 209 3.02 -22.22 4.84
CA VAL A 209 3.58 -21.71 3.58
C VAL A 209 4.51 -20.52 3.83
N THR A 210 5.31 -20.17 2.81
CA THR A 210 6.22 -19.02 2.88
C THR A 210 5.55 -17.71 2.47
N GLU A 211 4.55 -17.76 1.59
CA GLU A 211 3.72 -16.61 1.21
C GLU A 211 2.66 -16.33 2.29
N LYS A 212 3.09 -15.72 3.39
CA LYS A 212 2.25 -15.51 4.57
C LYS A 212 1.48 -14.20 4.45
N VAL A 213 0.19 -14.30 4.14
CA VAL A 213 -0.72 -13.15 4.03
C VAL A 213 -2.00 -13.43 4.81
N GLU A 214 -2.49 -12.42 5.52
CA GLU A 214 -3.79 -12.46 6.15
C GLU A 214 -4.57 -11.16 5.95
N VAL A 215 -5.85 -11.26 5.58
CA VAL A 215 -6.75 -10.11 5.42
C VAL A 215 -7.77 -10.12 6.55
N ARG A 216 -7.84 -9.01 7.26
CA ARG A 216 -8.73 -8.79 8.41
C ARG A 216 -9.61 -7.59 8.12
N ASN A 217 -10.77 -7.54 8.76
CA ASN A 217 -11.74 -6.50 8.45
C ASN A 217 -11.29 -5.07 8.84
N ASN A 218 -10.78 -4.89 10.06
CA ASN A 218 -10.21 -3.62 10.52
C ASN A 218 -9.26 -3.81 11.70
N SER A 219 -8.51 -2.76 12.05
CA SER A 219 -7.51 -2.77 13.11
C SER A 219 -8.06 -2.98 14.53
N ARG A 220 -9.36 -2.76 14.75
CA ARG A 220 -10.01 -2.90 16.06
C ARG A 220 -10.54 -4.31 16.29
N GLU A 221 -11.37 -4.81 15.36
CA GLU A 221 -12.02 -6.12 15.44
C GLU A 221 -11.06 -7.25 15.03
N ARG A 222 -10.19 -6.98 14.04
CA ARG A 222 -9.18 -7.91 13.52
C ARG A 222 -9.78 -9.27 13.12
N ALA A 223 -11.04 -9.30 12.68
CA ALA A 223 -11.72 -10.53 12.29
C ALA A 223 -11.33 -10.95 10.88
N PHE A 224 -11.14 -12.24 10.64
CA PHE A 224 -10.96 -12.76 9.29
C PHE A 224 -12.28 -12.68 8.51
N LEU A 225 -12.18 -12.37 7.23
CA LEU A 225 -13.27 -12.52 6.28
C LEU A 225 -13.34 -13.98 5.81
N SER A 226 -14.53 -14.45 5.45
CA SER A 226 -14.72 -15.80 4.94
C SER A 226 -16.01 -15.90 4.12
N PHE A 227 -16.09 -16.93 3.27
CA PHE A 227 -17.32 -17.35 2.63
C PHE A 227 -17.53 -18.85 2.83
N VAL A 228 -18.77 -19.30 2.68
CA VAL A 228 -19.20 -20.64 3.06
C VAL A 228 -19.89 -21.37 1.92
N SER A 229 -19.78 -22.70 1.91
CA SER A 229 -20.56 -23.55 1.00
C SER A 229 -22.04 -23.56 1.41
N ALA A 230 -22.88 -24.13 0.54
CA ALA A 230 -24.17 -24.63 0.98
C ALA A 230 -23.98 -25.69 2.08
N GLY A 231 -25.02 -25.89 2.91
CA GLY A 231 -25.05 -26.98 3.87
C GLY A 231 -25.01 -28.35 3.20
N ILE A 232 -24.21 -29.25 3.77
CA ILE A 232 -24.02 -30.62 3.32
C ILE A 232 -24.68 -31.53 4.35
N ASP A 233 -25.67 -32.30 3.90
CA ASP A 233 -26.25 -33.40 4.68
C ASP A 233 -25.39 -34.65 4.52
N ASP A 234 -24.51 -34.87 5.49
CA ASP A 234 -23.56 -35.98 5.53
C ASP A 234 -24.19 -37.28 6.06
N SER A 235 -25.45 -37.28 6.50
CA SER A 235 -26.13 -38.45 7.07
C SER A 235 -26.58 -39.50 6.03
N VAL A 236 -26.27 -39.26 4.75
CA VAL A 236 -26.78 -40.05 3.62
C VAL A 236 -25.97 -41.30 3.31
N SER A 237 -24.71 -41.39 3.74
CA SER A 237 -23.84 -42.56 3.55
C SER A 237 -22.72 -42.66 4.59
N GLU A 238 -22.15 -43.86 4.74
CA GLU A 238 -21.01 -44.11 5.65
C GLU A 238 -19.97 -45.06 4.99
N PRO A 239 -18.73 -44.60 4.73
CA PRO A 239 -18.25 -43.23 4.87
C PRO A 239 -18.97 -42.26 3.91
N PHE A 240 -18.91 -40.96 4.20
CA PHE A 240 -19.44 -39.91 3.34
C PHE A 240 -18.33 -39.25 2.52
N SER A 241 -18.61 -38.99 1.24
CA SER A 241 -17.72 -38.23 0.38
C SER A 241 -18.53 -37.29 -0.50
N ALA A 242 -18.05 -36.05 -0.67
CA ALA A 242 -18.64 -35.08 -1.58
C ALA A 242 -17.59 -34.16 -2.21
N THR A 243 -17.88 -33.71 -3.42
CA THR A 243 -17.11 -32.67 -4.10
C THR A 243 -17.89 -31.37 -4.09
N GLN A 244 -17.27 -30.28 -3.62
CA GLN A 244 -17.87 -28.97 -3.47
C GLN A 244 -16.96 -27.90 -4.07
N ASN A 245 -17.34 -27.31 -5.21
CA ASN A 245 -16.63 -26.13 -5.70
C ASN A 245 -17.08 -24.88 -4.93
N MET A 246 -16.14 -23.98 -4.69
CA MET A 246 -16.25 -22.80 -3.85
C MET A 246 -15.84 -21.58 -4.68
N LEU A 247 -16.75 -20.61 -4.85
CA LEU A 247 -16.48 -19.38 -5.60
C LEU A 247 -16.76 -18.14 -4.76
N ALA A 248 -15.73 -17.33 -4.53
CA ALA A 248 -15.83 -15.99 -3.94
C ALA A 248 -16.13 -14.98 -5.05
N THR A 249 -17.37 -14.51 -5.14
CA THR A 249 -17.80 -13.64 -6.25
C THR A 249 -17.43 -12.17 -6.02
N ALA A 250 -17.18 -11.45 -7.11
CA ALA A 250 -16.93 -10.01 -7.09
C ALA A 250 -18.19 -9.24 -6.69
N ALA A 251 -19.36 -9.73 -7.10
CA ALA A 251 -20.65 -9.17 -6.70
C ALA A 251 -20.88 -9.25 -5.18
N ALA A 252 -20.35 -10.28 -4.51
CA ALA A 252 -20.39 -10.40 -3.06
C ALA A 252 -19.24 -9.65 -2.36
N ARG A 253 -18.39 -8.93 -3.11
CA ARG A 253 -17.17 -8.23 -2.67
C ARG A 253 -16.09 -9.11 -2.03
N ILE A 254 -16.44 -10.30 -1.53
CA ILE A 254 -15.52 -11.20 -0.83
C ILE A 254 -14.39 -11.73 -1.72
N GLY A 255 -14.55 -11.70 -3.05
CA GLY A 255 -13.46 -11.97 -3.99
C GLY A 255 -12.25 -11.05 -3.78
N GLY A 256 -12.48 -9.78 -3.40
CA GLY A 256 -11.41 -8.80 -3.18
C GLY A 256 -10.44 -9.20 -2.06
N ALA A 257 -10.93 -9.82 -0.97
CA ALA A 257 -10.05 -10.34 0.08
C ALA A 257 -9.08 -11.41 -0.43
N PHE A 258 -9.52 -12.23 -1.40
CA PHE A 258 -8.68 -13.26 -1.98
C PHE A 258 -7.79 -12.73 -3.11
N ASN A 259 -8.23 -11.70 -3.85
CA ASN A 259 -7.38 -10.98 -4.79
C ASN A 259 -6.18 -10.33 -4.08
N ILE A 260 -6.42 -9.64 -2.95
CA ILE A 260 -5.36 -9.07 -2.11
C ILE A 260 -4.34 -10.15 -1.70
N ILE A 261 -4.81 -11.31 -1.24
CA ILE A 261 -3.93 -12.43 -0.89
C ILE A 261 -3.14 -12.92 -2.10
N ASP A 262 -3.78 -13.01 -3.26
CA ASP A 262 -3.19 -13.53 -4.49
C ASP A 262 -2.05 -12.65 -5.00
N VAL A 263 -2.30 -11.34 -5.13
CA VAL A 263 -1.31 -10.34 -5.56
C VAL A 263 -0.12 -10.30 -4.62
N MET A 264 -0.35 -10.24 -3.30
CA MET A 264 0.73 -10.25 -2.31
C MET A 264 1.48 -11.58 -2.27
N SER A 265 0.83 -12.70 -2.61
CA SER A 265 1.50 -13.99 -2.73
C SER A 265 2.44 -14.03 -3.92
N ASP A 266 2.04 -13.49 -5.08
CA ASP A 266 2.91 -13.39 -6.26
C ASP A 266 4.09 -12.44 -6.00
N ALA A 267 3.85 -11.30 -5.34
CA ALA A 267 4.90 -10.41 -4.88
C ALA A 267 5.88 -11.11 -3.91
N SER A 268 5.37 -11.89 -2.96
CA SER A 268 6.19 -12.69 -2.04
C SER A 268 7.04 -13.72 -2.79
N ILE A 269 6.51 -14.35 -3.84
CA ILE A 269 7.25 -15.32 -4.67
C ILE A 269 8.40 -14.62 -5.40
N LEU A 270 8.16 -13.44 -5.97
CA LEU A 270 9.18 -12.63 -6.64
C LEU A 270 10.33 -12.28 -5.68
N VAL A 271 10.03 -11.81 -4.47
CA VAL A 271 11.04 -11.46 -3.46
C VAL A 271 11.85 -12.69 -3.02
N GLN A 272 11.19 -13.83 -2.79
CA GLN A 272 11.89 -15.08 -2.43
C GLN A 272 12.84 -15.57 -3.52
N ALA A 273 12.56 -15.26 -4.79
CA ALA A 273 13.41 -15.62 -5.92
C ALA A 273 14.61 -14.68 -6.11
N SER A 274 14.75 -13.63 -5.29
CA SER A 274 15.73 -12.55 -5.49
C SER A 274 17.16 -12.86 -5.02
N GLY A 275 17.42 -14.03 -4.43
CA GLY A 275 18.75 -14.44 -3.94
C GLY A 275 18.88 -14.34 -2.41
N PRO A 276 20.09 -14.13 -1.87
CA PRO A 276 20.29 -14.00 -0.42
C PRO A 276 19.85 -12.63 0.08
N CYS A 277 19.17 -12.57 1.23
CA CYS A 277 18.84 -11.31 1.90
C CYS A 277 19.72 -11.07 3.14
N PRO A 278 19.75 -9.85 3.69
CA PRO A 278 20.38 -9.59 4.97
C PRO A 278 19.78 -10.43 6.10
N GLU A 279 20.62 -10.78 7.08
CA GLU A 279 20.16 -11.40 8.33
C GLU A 279 19.18 -10.47 9.08
N PRO A 280 18.18 -11.02 9.80
CA PRO A 280 17.99 -12.43 10.15
C PRO A 280 17.28 -13.27 9.08
N ASN A 281 17.01 -12.72 7.89
CA ASN A 281 16.15 -13.33 6.88
C ASN A 281 16.91 -13.69 5.60
N ALA A 282 17.96 -14.50 5.73
CA ALA A 282 18.87 -14.83 4.63
C ALA A 282 18.21 -15.47 3.40
N SER A 283 17.01 -16.05 3.55
CA SER A 283 16.26 -16.70 2.46
C SER A 283 15.27 -15.78 1.75
N CYS A 284 15.27 -14.47 2.04
CA CYS A 284 14.34 -13.50 1.46
C CYS A 284 12.86 -13.92 1.61
N VAL A 285 12.49 -14.57 2.71
CA VAL A 285 11.10 -15.02 2.93
C VAL A 285 10.36 -13.93 3.71
N PRO A 286 9.46 -13.15 3.09
CA PRO A 286 8.77 -12.07 3.81
C PRO A 286 8.06 -12.60 5.07
N PRO A 287 8.05 -11.83 6.18
CA PRO A 287 7.22 -12.17 7.33
C PRO A 287 5.73 -12.08 6.98
N LEU A 288 4.86 -12.44 7.92
CA LEU A 288 3.41 -12.36 7.74
C LEU A 288 2.98 -10.92 7.41
N ALA A 289 2.43 -10.70 6.23
CA ALA A 289 1.75 -9.46 5.88
C ALA A 289 0.34 -9.46 6.48
N THR A 290 0.06 -8.48 7.34
CA THR A 290 -1.28 -8.25 7.91
C THR A 290 -1.95 -7.13 7.14
N VAL A 291 -3.09 -7.43 6.52
CA VAL A 291 -3.87 -6.46 5.75
C VAL A 291 -5.19 -6.16 6.44
N TYR A 292 -5.58 -4.89 6.49
CA TYR A 292 -6.90 -4.45 6.90
C TYR A 292 -7.72 -3.99 5.70
N TRP A 293 -8.83 -4.68 5.46
CA TRP A 293 -9.78 -4.37 4.41
C TRP A 293 -11.16 -4.89 4.76
N GLU A 294 -12.18 -4.03 4.63
CA GLU A 294 -13.58 -4.45 4.58
C GLU A 294 -14.39 -3.53 3.66
N PRO A 295 -15.45 -4.04 3.00
CA PRO A 295 -16.28 -3.21 2.14
C PRO A 295 -16.85 -1.99 2.87
N ASN A 296 -16.80 -0.84 2.21
CA ASN A 296 -17.16 0.49 2.71
C ASN A 296 -16.21 1.06 3.79
N SER A 297 -15.03 0.48 4.00
CA SER A 297 -13.98 1.13 4.77
C SER A 297 -13.60 2.47 4.14
N ALA A 298 -13.48 3.51 4.96
CA ALA A 298 -13.04 4.85 4.58
C ALA A 298 -11.55 5.10 4.93
N VAL A 299 -10.81 4.04 5.25
CA VAL A 299 -9.36 4.08 5.42
C VAL A 299 -8.75 3.94 4.03
N GLY A 300 -7.90 4.88 3.61
CA GLY A 300 -7.20 4.80 2.33
C GLY A 300 -6.21 3.64 2.27
N SER A 301 -5.65 3.40 1.09
CA SER A 301 -4.55 2.44 0.92
C SER A 301 -3.23 3.06 1.38
N PHE A 302 -2.52 2.36 2.24
CA PHE A 302 -1.18 2.72 2.73
C PHE A 302 -0.57 1.56 3.54
N TYR A 303 0.76 1.46 3.55
CA TYR A 303 1.51 0.73 4.56
C TYR A 303 1.81 1.62 5.78
N ASP A 304 1.50 1.11 6.98
CA ASP A 304 1.83 1.76 8.25
C ASP A 304 2.97 1.03 8.95
N ASP A 305 4.16 1.61 8.93
CA ASP A 305 5.34 1.02 9.56
C ASP A 305 5.20 0.90 11.09
N SER A 306 4.46 1.82 11.72
CA SER A 306 4.25 1.79 13.17
C SER A 306 3.30 0.68 13.60
N ALA A 307 2.29 0.37 12.78
CA ALA A 307 1.34 -0.70 13.02
C ALA A 307 1.80 -2.05 12.43
N ASP A 308 2.83 -2.04 11.59
CA ASP A 308 3.31 -3.16 10.77
C ASP A 308 2.14 -3.83 10.03
N ALA A 309 1.36 -3.01 9.32
CA ALA A 309 0.16 -3.45 8.63
C ALA A 309 -0.14 -2.61 7.40
N ILE A 310 -0.78 -3.25 6.42
CA ILE A 310 -1.24 -2.62 5.19
C ILE A 310 -2.74 -2.34 5.34
N SER A 311 -3.19 -1.15 4.99
CA SER A 311 -4.60 -0.84 4.81
C SER A 311 -4.90 -0.81 3.31
N ILE A 312 -6.06 -1.34 2.91
CA ILE A 312 -6.56 -1.25 1.53
C ILE A 312 -7.93 -0.58 1.55
N LEU A 313 -8.16 0.34 0.63
CA LEU A 313 -9.39 1.11 0.54
C LEU A 313 -10.59 0.21 0.16
N GLY A 314 -11.67 0.31 0.95
CA GLY A 314 -12.91 -0.44 0.75
C GLY A 314 -14.06 0.37 0.14
N GLY A 315 -13.82 1.64 -0.20
CA GLY A 315 -14.75 2.53 -0.89
C GLY A 315 -15.81 3.24 -0.06
N GLY A 316 -15.48 3.59 1.18
CA GLY A 316 -16.30 4.43 2.04
C GLY A 316 -16.55 5.83 1.47
N THR A 317 -15.79 6.84 1.89
CA THR A 317 -16.05 8.25 1.54
C THR A 317 -15.45 8.71 0.21
N PHE A 318 -14.76 7.83 -0.52
CA PHE A 318 -13.96 8.16 -1.71
C PHE A 318 -14.74 8.03 -3.04
N GLY A 319 -16.00 8.45 -3.07
CA GLY A 319 -16.75 8.49 -4.34
C GLY A 319 -17.05 7.12 -4.98
N GLY A 320 -16.86 6.02 -4.24
CA GLY A 320 -17.07 4.64 -4.69
C GLY A 320 -15.82 3.95 -5.23
N ASP A 321 -14.67 4.61 -5.21
CA ASP A 321 -13.33 4.04 -5.43
C ASP A 321 -13.04 2.86 -4.48
N THR A 322 -12.40 1.81 -4.95
CA THR A 322 -12.11 0.58 -4.19
C THR A 322 -10.88 -0.13 -4.72
N ASP A 323 -9.93 -0.46 -3.85
CA ASP A 323 -8.59 -0.87 -4.31
C ASP A 323 -8.38 -2.39 -4.20
N GLU A 324 -9.38 -3.13 -3.72
CA GLU A 324 -9.30 -4.60 -3.57
C GLU A 324 -9.12 -5.38 -4.88
N TYR A 325 -9.29 -4.70 -6.02
CA TYR A 325 -9.10 -5.20 -7.37
C TYR A 325 -8.11 -4.36 -8.18
N ASP A 326 -7.45 -3.41 -7.52
CA ASP A 326 -6.42 -2.58 -8.14
C ASP A 326 -5.08 -3.23 -7.80
N ASP A 327 -4.73 -4.25 -8.59
CA ASP A 327 -3.56 -5.10 -8.32
C ASP A 327 -2.27 -4.29 -8.18
N VAL A 328 -2.14 -3.20 -8.94
CA VAL A 328 -1.02 -2.26 -8.84
C VAL A 328 -0.96 -1.61 -7.46
N ILE A 329 -2.08 -1.13 -6.92
CA ILE A 329 -2.15 -0.48 -5.60
C ILE A 329 -1.87 -1.49 -4.48
N ILE A 330 -2.43 -2.69 -4.59
CA ILE A 330 -2.17 -3.77 -3.62
C ILE A 330 -0.67 -4.11 -3.57
N ALA A 331 -0.02 -4.24 -4.73
CA ALA A 331 1.41 -4.54 -4.80
C ALA A 331 2.29 -3.33 -4.48
N HIS A 332 1.84 -2.09 -4.70
CA HIS A 332 2.50 -0.84 -4.27
C HIS A 332 2.64 -0.82 -2.75
N GLU A 333 1.55 -1.04 -2.01
CA GLU A 333 1.62 -1.07 -0.55
C GLU A 333 2.43 -2.24 -0.01
N TYR A 334 2.39 -3.37 -0.71
CA TYR A 334 3.25 -4.49 -0.38
C TYR A 334 4.74 -4.18 -0.61
N ALA A 335 5.08 -3.32 -1.58
CA ALA A 335 6.45 -2.90 -1.85
C ALA A 335 7.05 -2.12 -0.66
N HIS A 336 6.29 -1.19 -0.08
CA HIS A 336 6.69 -0.49 1.15
C HIS A 336 6.89 -1.47 2.31
N PHE A 337 5.96 -2.43 2.49
CA PHE A 337 6.13 -3.50 3.47
C PHE A 337 7.43 -4.26 3.24
N ILE A 338 7.74 -4.69 2.02
CA ILE A 338 8.96 -5.42 1.69
C ILE A 338 10.20 -4.61 2.03
N ILE A 339 10.27 -3.34 1.62
CA ILE A 339 11.44 -2.50 1.92
C ILE A 339 11.63 -2.35 3.43
N SER A 340 10.56 -2.14 4.21
CA SER A 340 10.65 -2.05 5.67
C SER A 340 11.26 -3.29 6.35
N LYS A 341 11.19 -4.46 5.70
CA LYS A 341 11.70 -5.73 6.26
C LYS A 341 13.11 -6.07 5.82
N PHE A 342 13.54 -5.60 4.66
CA PHE A 342 14.76 -6.08 4.01
C PHE A 342 15.79 -5.00 3.73
N ALA A 343 15.38 -3.74 3.61
CA ALA A 343 16.24 -2.63 3.23
C ALA A 343 15.99 -1.40 4.12
N ARG A 344 16.82 -0.37 3.94
CA ARG A 344 16.58 0.92 4.58
C ARG A 344 15.63 1.73 3.71
N ASP A 345 14.73 2.46 4.36
CA ASP A 345 13.95 3.54 3.78
C ASP A 345 13.89 4.69 4.78
N ASP A 346 14.35 5.86 4.33
CA ASP A 346 14.41 7.09 5.11
C ASP A 346 13.30 8.08 4.68
N SER A 347 12.34 7.62 3.87
CA SER A 347 11.19 8.40 3.42
C SER A 347 10.36 8.90 4.61
N PRO A 348 9.96 10.18 4.60
CA PRO A 348 9.01 10.69 5.59
C PRO A 348 7.59 10.12 5.37
N GLY A 349 7.26 9.65 4.17
CA GLY A 349 5.89 9.37 3.75
C GLY A 349 5.05 10.64 3.66
N GLY A 350 3.74 10.48 3.85
CA GLY A 350 2.76 11.58 3.86
C GLY A 350 2.11 11.86 2.51
N GLN A 351 1.21 12.83 2.48
CA GLN A 351 0.45 13.16 1.26
C GLN A 351 1.37 13.78 0.20
N HIS A 352 1.32 13.24 -1.02
CA HIS A 352 2.13 13.69 -2.14
C HIS A 352 1.39 13.58 -3.47
N ASN A 353 2.07 13.92 -4.56
CA ASN A 353 1.52 13.95 -5.92
C ASN A 353 2.55 13.46 -6.94
N VAL A 354 2.17 12.45 -7.72
CA VAL A 354 2.93 11.83 -8.82
C VAL A 354 3.52 12.81 -9.85
N LEU A 355 2.97 14.03 -9.97
CA LEU A 355 3.42 15.04 -10.93
C LEU A 355 4.32 16.13 -10.32
N ASP A 356 4.70 16.03 -9.06
CA ASP A 356 5.56 17.01 -8.40
C ASP A 356 7.05 16.73 -8.66
N ASN A 357 7.81 17.77 -9.01
CA ASN A 357 9.25 17.72 -9.28
C ASN A 357 10.07 18.41 -8.20
N GLY A 358 9.44 18.94 -7.16
CA GLY A 358 10.07 19.56 -6.00
C GLY A 358 9.93 18.73 -4.72
N GLN A 359 9.58 17.44 -4.84
CA GLN A 359 9.37 16.56 -3.69
C GLN A 359 10.66 16.33 -2.88
N ASP A 360 10.50 15.81 -1.66
CA ASP A 360 11.59 15.23 -0.89
C ASP A 360 12.19 14.04 -1.65
N ILE A 361 13.49 14.09 -1.95
CA ILE A 361 14.16 13.05 -2.75
C ILE A 361 14.05 11.64 -2.14
N ARG A 362 13.89 11.53 -0.81
CA ARG A 362 13.70 10.24 -0.12
C ARG A 362 12.30 9.69 -0.35
N LEU A 363 11.31 10.59 -0.42
CA LEU A 363 9.93 10.24 -0.75
C LEU A 363 9.85 9.77 -2.20
N SER A 364 10.41 10.53 -3.15
CA SER A 364 10.42 10.15 -4.57
C SER A 364 11.09 8.79 -4.80
N TRP A 365 12.14 8.46 -4.03
CA TRP A 365 12.74 7.13 -4.06
C TRP A 365 11.80 6.03 -3.57
N SER A 366 11.19 6.21 -2.40
CA SER A 366 10.31 5.21 -1.79
C SER A 366 9.06 4.95 -2.63
N GLU A 367 8.39 6.01 -3.09
CA GLU A 367 7.20 5.92 -3.94
C GLU A 367 7.54 5.43 -5.36
N GLY A 368 8.71 5.83 -5.89
CA GLY A 368 9.19 5.34 -7.18
C GLY A 368 9.51 3.84 -7.16
N TRP A 369 10.12 3.35 -6.07
CA TRP A 369 10.28 1.91 -5.84
C TRP A 369 8.94 1.21 -5.75
N ALA A 370 8.00 1.77 -4.98
CA ALA A 370 6.68 1.19 -4.78
C ALA A 370 5.82 1.21 -6.06
N THR A 371 6.08 2.13 -6.98
CA THR A 371 5.47 2.18 -8.32
C THR A 371 6.14 1.20 -9.30
N PHE A 372 7.46 1.02 -9.24
CA PHE A 372 8.21 0.07 -10.08
C PHE A 372 7.91 -1.39 -9.73
N PHE A 373 7.88 -1.72 -8.44
CA PHE A 373 7.70 -3.09 -7.95
C PHE A 373 6.44 -3.80 -8.50
N PRO A 374 5.21 -3.22 -8.49
CA PRO A 374 4.02 -3.84 -9.06
C PRO A 374 4.16 -4.09 -10.55
N ALA A 375 4.87 -3.24 -11.31
CA ALA A 375 5.09 -3.47 -12.73
C ALA A 375 5.88 -4.76 -13.00
N VAL A 376 6.84 -5.08 -12.12
CA VAL A 376 7.58 -6.34 -12.15
C VAL A 376 6.69 -7.52 -11.71
N VAL A 377 5.95 -7.38 -10.61
CA VAL A 377 5.07 -8.45 -10.08
C VAL A 377 4.01 -8.86 -11.10
N LEU A 378 3.38 -7.88 -11.75
CA LEU A 378 2.31 -8.08 -12.71
C LEU A 378 2.81 -8.29 -14.14
N ASN A 379 4.12 -8.11 -14.38
CA ASN A 379 4.74 -8.13 -15.70
C ASN A 379 4.00 -7.21 -16.69
N SER A 380 3.80 -5.95 -16.28
CA SER A 380 3.00 -4.95 -16.98
C SER A 380 3.48 -3.55 -16.60
N PRO A 381 3.75 -2.65 -17.57
CA PRO A 381 4.18 -1.28 -17.26
C PRO A 381 3.01 -0.34 -16.92
N LEU A 382 1.79 -0.87 -16.85
CA LEU A 382 0.60 -0.06 -16.58
C LEU A 382 0.41 0.17 -15.09
N TYR A 383 0.36 1.43 -14.69
CA TYR A 383 -0.18 1.87 -13.41
C TYR A 383 -1.65 2.23 -13.59
N VAL A 384 -2.54 1.60 -12.82
CA VAL A 384 -3.99 1.86 -12.90
C VAL A 384 -4.60 1.82 -11.50
N ASP A 385 -5.14 2.97 -11.10
CA ASP A 385 -5.96 3.19 -9.92
C ASP A 385 -7.39 3.44 -10.42
N THR A 386 -8.31 2.52 -10.13
CA THR A 386 -9.64 2.51 -10.75
C THR A 386 -10.66 3.30 -9.93
N GLN A 387 -11.78 3.65 -10.55
CA GLN A 387 -12.96 4.16 -9.85
C GLN A 387 -14.23 3.67 -10.57
N PRO A 388 -15.45 3.83 -10.00
CA PRO A 388 -16.66 3.23 -10.56
C PRO A 388 -16.92 3.51 -12.04
N ASN A 389 -16.45 4.65 -12.58
CA ASN A 389 -16.64 5.04 -13.97
C ASN A 389 -15.33 5.52 -14.64
N GLY A 390 -14.20 4.88 -14.35
CA GLY A 390 -12.92 5.21 -14.99
C GLY A 390 -11.73 4.89 -14.10
N THR A 391 -10.75 5.79 -14.10
CA THR A 391 -9.54 5.74 -13.28
C THR A 391 -9.39 7.02 -12.46
N LEU A 392 -8.81 6.94 -11.27
CA LEU A 392 -8.32 8.10 -10.52
C LEU A 392 -6.99 8.55 -11.11
N ALA A 393 -6.10 7.59 -11.37
CA ALA A 393 -4.84 7.78 -12.07
C ALA A 393 -4.57 6.55 -12.95
N SER A 394 -4.12 6.78 -14.18
CA SER A 394 -3.74 5.67 -15.06
C SER A 394 -2.72 6.12 -16.09
N PHE A 395 -1.58 5.44 -16.13
CA PHE A 395 -0.49 5.74 -17.04
C PHE A 395 0.35 4.51 -17.32
N ASN A 396 1.19 4.62 -18.33
CA ASN A 396 2.19 3.62 -18.67
C ASN A 396 3.57 4.17 -18.29
N ILE A 397 4.33 3.45 -17.46
CA ILE A 397 5.66 3.90 -17.00
C ILE A 397 6.74 3.79 -18.08
N GLU A 398 6.49 2.99 -19.13
CA GLU A 398 7.36 2.85 -20.29
C GLU A 398 7.34 4.12 -21.16
N ASP A 399 6.17 4.43 -21.73
CA ASP A 399 6.01 5.49 -22.74
C ASP A 399 5.42 6.79 -22.17
N TYR A 400 5.12 6.81 -20.87
CA TYR A 400 4.52 7.93 -20.14
C TYR A 400 3.16 8.38 -20.72
N SER A 401 2.45 7.48 -21.41
CA SER A 401 1.10 7.72 -21.91
C SER A 401 0.05 7.54 -20.80
N GLY A 402 -1.19 7.98 -21.04
CA GLY A 402 -2.33 7.85 -20.12
C GLY A 402 -2.65 9.13 -19.33
N ILE A 403 -1.64 9.83 -18.81
CA ILE A 403 -1.80 11.17 -18.23
C ILE A 403 -1.18 12.23 -19.15
N SER A 404 -1.90 13.32 -19.40
CA SER A 404 -1.42 14.39 -20.28
C SER A 404 -0.15 15.06 -19.71
N ALA A 405 0.89 15.19 -20.56
CA ALA A 405 2.17 15.82 -20.24
C ALA A 405 3.01 15.09 -19.17
N LEU A 406 2.78 13.80 -18.93
CA LEU A 406 3.61 13.03 -17.99
C LEU A 406 5.06 12.92 -18.47
N ALA A 407 5.31 12.73 -19.77
CA ALA A 407 6.66 12.64 -20.32
C ALA A 407 7.54 13.86 -20.01
N ASP A 408 6.96 15.07 -20.05
CA ASP A 408 7.67 16.33 -19.77
C ASP A 408 7.77 16.63 -18.25
N ARG A 409 7.09 15.86 -17.41
CA ARG A 409 6.97 16.09 -15.97
C ARG A 409 7.63 15.01 -15.13
N ALA A 410 7.61 13.75 -15.55
CA ALA A 410 8.30 12.65 -14.89
C ALA A 410 9.81 12.74 -15.16
N ILE A 411 10.42 13.78 -14.60
CA ILE A 411 11.82 14.15 -14.74
C ILE A 411 12.39 14.50 -13.37
N TYR A 412 13.72 14.41 -13.26
CA TYR A 412 14.50 14.63 -12.04
C TYR A 412 14.31 13.55 -10.95
N THR A 413 15.31 13.42 -10.07
CA THR A 413 15.24 12.46 -8.95
C THR A 413 14.24 12.84 -7.85
N THR A 414 13.64 14.02 -7.95
CA THR A 414 12.62 14.56 -7.04
C THR A 414 11.19 14.32 -7.56
N ASN A 415 11.02 13.35 -8.47
CA ASN A 415 9.74 12.89 -8.98
C ASN A 415 9.68 11.35 -8.92
N GLU A 416 8.66 10.80 -8.25
CA GLU A 416 8.52 9.35 -8.05
C GLU A 416 8.31 8.56 -9.36
N ILE A 417 7.61 9.12 -10.34
CA ILE A 417 7.38 8.46 -11.63
C ILE A 417 8.65 8.43 -12.47
N ALA A 418 9.49 9.48 -12.38
CA ALA A 418 10.81 9.48 -12.99
C ALA A 418 11.70 8.37 -12.41
N VAL A 419 11.68 8.20 -11.08
CA VAL A 419 12.40 7.12 -10.40
C VAL A 419 11.86 5.74 -10.83
N ALA A 420 10.54 5.57 -10.87
CA ALA A 420 9.90 4.33 -11.28
C ALA A 420 10.26 3.95 -12.72
N GLY A 421 10.19 4.92 -13.65
CA GLY A 421 10.58 4.74 -15.05
C GLY A 421 12.04 4.35 -15.20
N VAL A 422 12.95 5.03 -14.47
CA VAL A 422 14.37 4.64 -14.46
C VAL A 422 14.59 3.20 -13.99
N LEU A 423 13.88 2.76 -12.94
CA LEU A 423 13.99 1.38 -12.46
C LEU A 423 13.37 0.37 -13.43
N TRP A 424 12.31 0.77 -14.12
CA TRP A 424 11.68 -0.03 -15.17
C TRP A 424 12.60 -0.22 -16.37
N ASP A 425 13.20 0.85 -16.89
CA ASP A 425 14.21 0.80 -17.98
C ASP A 425 15.44 -0.03 -17.58
N LEU A 426 15.74 -0.17 -16.28
CA LEU A 426 16.81 -1.08 -15.85
C LEU A 426 16.40 -2.56 -15.94
N PHE A 427 15.12 -2.87 -15.85
CA PHE A 427 14.57 -4.22 -15.70
C PHE A 427 14.07 -4.81 -17.02
N ASP A 428 13.40 -4.01 -17.82
CA ASP A 428 12.59 -4.46 -18.94
C ASP A 428 13.46 -4.83 -20.17
N PRO A 429 12.86 -5.35 -21.26
CA PRO A 429 13.66 -5.81 -22.39
C PRO A 429 14.22 -4.65 -23.23
N VAL A 430 15.55 -4.45 -23.18
CA VAL A 430 16.35 -3.58 -24.08
C VAL A 430 15.59 -2.98 -25.26
N ASP A 431 15.22 -1.69 -25.15
CA ASP A 431 14.83 -0.85 -26.28
C ASP A 431 15.83 0.30 -26.54
N ASN A 432 16.79 0.02 -27.42
CA ASN A 432 17.79 1.01 -27.82
C ASN A 432 17.21 2.23 -28.56
N ASN A 433 15.94 2.21 -29.00
CA ASN A 433 15.30 3.37 -29.62
C ASN A 433 14.84 4.40 -28.57
N GLU A 434 14.68 3.97 -27.32
CA GLU A 434 14.20 4.81 -26.21
C GLU A 434 15.33 5.22 -25.25
N GLY A 435 16.54 4.72 -25.47
CA GLY A 435 17.69 4.98 -24.61
C GLY A 435 17.80 4.01 -23.44
N ASP A 436 17.14 2.85 -23.55
CA ASP A 436 17.27 1.70 -22.66
C ASP A 436 18.22 0.62 -23.26
N PRO A 437 19.48 0.57 -22.81
CA PRO A 437 20.44 -0.45 -23.19
C PRO A 437 20.53 -1.63 -22.19
N LEU A 438 19.70 -1.70 -21.15
CA LEU A 438 19.79 -2.70 -20.07
C LEU A 438 18.57 -3.63 -20.06
N ALA A 439 18.73 -4.74 -19.32
CA ALA A 439 17.68 -5.73 -19.10
C ALA A 439 18.11 -6.60 -17.91
N LEU A 440 18.09 -6.00 -16.72
CA LEU A 440 18.53 -6.64 -15.49
C LEU A 440 17.41 -7.49 -14.91
N SER A 441 17.76 -8.62 -14.30
CA SER A 441 16.79 -9.35 -13.48
C SER A 441 16.37 -8.51 -12.26
N PHE A 442 15.13 -8.66 -11.80
CA PHE A 442 14.68 -8.10 -10.52
C PHE A 442 15.64 -8.42 -9.36
N SER A 443 16.18 -9.65 -9.31
CA SER A 443 17.19 -10.05 -8.33
C SER A 443 18.38 -9.08 -8.31
N LYS A 444 18.91 -8.70 -9.46
CA LYS A 444 20.06 -7.78 -9.55
C LYS A 444 19.72 -6.37 -9.02
N ILE A 445 18.55 -5.86 -9.37
CA ILE A 445 18.08 -4.54 -8.90
C ILE A 445 17.85 -4.59 -7.39
N PHE A 446 17.12 -5.58 -6.89
CA PHE A 446 16.83 -5.73 -5.46
C PHE A 446 18.10 -5.95 -4.63
N GLN A 447 19.05 -6.76 -5.10
CA GLN A 447 20.36 -6.92 -4.42
C GLN A 447 21.12 -5.60 -4.28
N THR A 448 21.02 -4.71 -5.27
CA THR A 448 21.61 -3.36 -5.17
C THR A 448 20.96 -2.57 -4.03
N VAL A 449 19.64 -2.66 -3.88
CA VAL A 449 18.88 -2.02 -2.77
C VAL A 449 19.27 -2.62 -1.41
N LEU A 450 19.43 -3.94 -1.32
CA LEU A 450 19.84 -4.63 -0.09
C LEU A 450 21.27 -4.25 0.37
N ASN A 451 22.12 -3.81 -0.56
CA ASN A 451 23.51 -3.42 -0.30
C ASN A 451 23.68 -1.91 -0.03
N PHE A 452 22.60 -1.16 0.20
CA PHE A 452 22.70 0.24 0.56
C PHE A 452 23.60 0.44 1.79
N PRO A 453 24.60 1.34 1.71
CA PRO A 453 25.58 1.52 2.78
C PRO A 453 24.89 1.98 4.05
N ALA A 454 25.36 1.52 5.21
CA ALA A 454 24.86 1.96 6.50
C ALA A 454 25.09 3.48 6.70
N SER A 455 24.14 4.12 7.39
CA SER A 455 24.07 5.55 7.81
C SER A 455 25.45 6.20 8.05
N PRO A 456 25.69 7.45 7.55
CA PRO A 456 24.74 8.58 7.59
C PRO A 456 24.04 9.01 6.28
N LYS A 457 24.22 8.32 5.15
CA LYS A 457 23.65 8.79 3.86
C LYS A 457 22.15 8.44 3.72
N PRO A 458 21.29 9.34 3.19
CA PRO A 458 19.87 9.05 2.98
C PRO A 458 19.66 7.98 1.89
N THR A 459 18.57 7.20 1.97
CA THR A 459 18.16 6.30 0.88
C THR A 459 17.43 7.06 -0.22
N THR A 460 18.07 7.14 -1.39
CA THR A 460 17.61 7.89 -2.56
C THR A 460 18.06 7.16 -3.84
N LEU A 461 17.62 7.65 -5.00
CA LEU A 461 18.16 7.19 -6.29
C LEU A 461 19.68 7.43 -6.41
N GLU A 462 20.24 8.42 -5.72
CA GLU A 462 21.69 8.65 -5.66
C GLU A 462 22.42 7.52 -4.94
N THR A 463 21.83 7.04 -3.84
CA THR A 463 22.34 5.88 -3.11
C THR A 463 22.27 4.63 -3.97
N PHE A 464 21.18 4.44 -4.72
CA PHE A 464 21.09 3.36 -5.70
C PHE A 464 22.18 3.48 -6.78
N TRP A 465 22.31 4.65 -7.41
CA TRP A 465 23.30 4.92 -8.45
C TRP A 465 24.74 4.64 -7.99
N THR A 466 25.11 5.14 -6.81
CA THR A 466 26.46 4.98 -6.26
C THR A 466 26.74 3.53 -5.85
N THR A 467 25.78 2.85 -5.22
CA THR A 467 25.91 1.41 -4.91
C THR A 467 26.04 0.60 -6.20
N PHE A 468 25.14 0.78 -7.16
CA PHE A 468 25.15 0.10 -8.46
C PHE A 468 26.50 0.26 -9.19
N SER A 469 27.01 1.49 -9.24
CA SER A 469 28.28 1.81 -9.90
C SER A 469 29.49 1.22 -9.18
N SER A 470 29.42 1.04 -7.85
CA SER A 470 30.49 0.46 -7.05
C SER A 470 30.58 -1.06 -7.12
N GLU A 471 29.49 -1.75 -7.47
CA GLU A 471 29.40 -3.23 -7.47
C GLU A 471 30.17 -3.93 -8.61
N ALA A 472 31.05 -3.21 -9.33
CA ALA A 472 31.86 -3.74 -10.43
C ALA A 472 31.05 -4.54 -11.46
N LEU A 473 29.86 -4.02 -11.81
CA LEU A 473 29.08 -4.52 -12.94
C LEU A 473 29.92 -4.47 -14.22
N THR A 474 29.61 -5.35 -15.17
CA THR A 474 30.35 -5.46 -16.44
C THR A 474 30.70 -4.09 -17.00
N ALA A 475 31.96 -3.90 -17.43
CA ALA A 475 32.40 -2.65 -18.04
C ALA A 475 31.42 -2.24 -19.15
N GLY A 476 30.73 -1.11 -18.96
CA GLY A 476 29.65 -0.62 -19.83
C GLY A 476 28.29 -0.43 -19.14
N SER A 477 27.99 -1.15 -18.04
CA SER A 477 26.71 -1.05 -17.35
C SER A 477 26.47 0.32 -16.69
N SER A 478 27.51 0.99 -16.16
CA SER A 478 27.36 2.34 -15.61
C SER A 478 27.10 3.40 -16.68
N THR A 479 27.73 3.29 -17.86
CA THR A 479 27.45 4.19 -18.99
C THR A 479 26.04 3.98 -19.53
N ALA A 480 25.61 2.73 -19.61
CA ALA A 480 24.26 2.36 -19.98
C ALA A 480 23.21 2.93 -19.01
N PHE A 481 23.41 2.78 -17.69
CA PHE A 481 22.53 3.37 -16.69
C PHE A 481 22.56 4.92 -16.73
N GLN A 482 23.72 5.52 -17.00
CA GLN A 482 23.80 6.97 -17.21
C GLN A 482 22.89 7.46 -18.35
N SER A 483 22.81 6.73 -19.47
CA SER A 483 21.89 7.07 -20.57
C SER A 483 20.42 7.04 -20.15
N ILE A 484 20.02 6.03 -19.36
CA ILE A 484 18.67 5.91 -18.80
C ILE A 484 18.35 7.13 -17.91
N LEU A 485 19.25 7.47 -16.99
CA LEU A 485 19.11 8.64 -16.12
C LEU A 485 18.96 9.94 -16.96
N GLN A 486 19.77 10.10 -18.02
CA GLN A 486 19.69 11.26 -18.91
C GLN A 486 18.35 11.36 -19.64
N GLY A 487 17.73 10.24 -19.99
CA GLY A 487 16.39 10.19 -20.60
C GLY A 487 15.33 10.87 -19.74
N ARG A 488 15.50 10.88 -18.41
CA ARG A 488 14.63 11.55 -17.44
C ARG A 488 15.22 12.84 -16.85
N GLN A 489 16.22 13.42 -17.52
CA GLN A 489 16.95 14.62 -17.06
C GLN A 489 17.59 14.46 -15.67
N ILE A 490 17.94 13.23 -15.29
CA ILE A 490 18.56 12.92 -14.00
C ILE A 490 20.09 12.99 -14.14
N SER A 491 20.69 13.99 -13.52
CA SER A 491 22.10 14.35 -13.72
C SER A 491 22.99 13.92 -12.56
N LEU A 492 23.11 12.61 -12.31
CA LEU A 492 23.92 12.03 -11.22
C LEU A 492 25.35 11.68 -11.66
N PHE A 493 25.93 12.48 -12.55
CA PHE A 493 27.22 12.22 -13.20
C PHE A 493 27.99 13.52 -13.42
N GLN A 494 29.29 13.41 -13.74
CA GLN A 494 30.14 14.57 -14.03
C GLN A 494 29.61 15.34 -15.22
N ASP A 495 29.55 16.65 -15.10
CA ASP A 495 29.31 17.51 -16.25
C ASP A 495 30.55 17.60 -17.15
N THR A 496 30.43 18.37 -18.23
CA THR A 496 31.53 18.56 -19.20
C THR A 496 32.59 19.55 -18.73
N THR A 497 32.32 20.32 -17.69
CA THR A 497 33.14 21.40 -17.15
C THR A 497 34.03 20.94 -15.99
N GLU A 498 33.74 19.80 -15.37
CA GLU A 498 34.49 19.16 -14.28
C GLU A 498 36.01 18.99 -14.54
N ALA A 499 36.41 18.86 -15.81
CA ALA A 499 37.82 18.76 -16.18
C ALA A 499 38.51 20.13 -16.30
N THR A 500 37.78 21.19 -16.65
CA THR A 500 38.26 22.57 -16.74
C THR A 500 37.08 23.55 -16.77
N GLU A 501 36.78 24.12 -15.60
CA GLU A 501 35.69 25.08 -15.46
C GLU A 501 35.83 26.30 -16.38
N LEU A 502 34.75 26.64 -17.07
CA LEU A 502 34.74 27.72 -18.07
C LEU A 502 34.50 29.07 -17.42
N LYS A 503 35.16 30.10 -17.93
CA LYS A 503 34.98 31.45 -17.42
C LYS A 503 33.54 31.96 -17.61
N LEU A 504 32.91 32.41 -16.53
CA LEU A 504 31.59 33.02 -16.56
C LEU A 504 31.70 34.45 -17.10
N THR A 505 30.95 34.73 -18.18
CA THR A 505 31.09 35.99 -18.96
C THR A 505 29.84 36.89 -18.92
N GLY A 506 28.76 36.43 -18.30
CA GLY A 506 27.47 37.14 -18.24
C GLY A 506 26.65 37.13 -19.55
N ALA A 507 27.10 36.42 -20.58
CA ALA A 507 26.38 36.31 -21.86
C ALA A 507 25.27 35.25 -21.87
N ALA A 508 25.47 34.16 -21.14
CA ALA A 508 24.50 33.08 -20.93
C ALA A 508 24.82 32.35 -19.61
N PRO A 509 23.82 31.72 -18.97
CA PRO A 509 24.04 30.83 -17.85
C PRO A 509 24.92 29.63 -18.23
N GLN A 510 25.67 29.12 -17.27
CA GLN A 510 26.40 27.85 -17.38
C GLN A 510 25.67 26.79 -16.54
N SER A 511 25.60 25.55 -17.02
CA SER A 511 24.97 24.44 -16.32
C SER A 511 26.04 23.53 -15.72
N HIS A 512 25.85 23.16 -14.45
CA HIS A 512 26.81 22.36 -13.69
C HIS A 512 26.12 21.24 -12.91
N THR A 513 26.89 20.21 -12.53
CA THR A 513 26.45 19.17 -11.59
C THR A 513 27.34 19.15 -10.36
N LEU A 514 26.75 18.99 -9.18
CA LEU A 514 27.49 18.76 -7.93
C LEU A 514 27.91 17.28 -7.89
N TYR A 515 28.87 16.89 -8.71
CA TYR A 515 29.37 15.52 -8.82
C TYR A 515 30.88 15.41 -9.11
N LYS A 516 31.59 14.70 -8.23
CA LYS A 516 33.00 14.33 -8.42
C LYS A 516 33.23 12.83 -8.59
N ALA A 517 33.79 12.41 -9.73
CA ALA A 517 34.12 11.01 -9.95
C ALA A 517 35.22 10.49 -8.99
N GLY A 518 34.98 9.32 -8.39
CA GLY A 518 35.98 8.61 -7.58
C GLY A 518 36.25 9.19 -6.18
N ALA A 519 35.47 10.18 -5.74
CA ALA A 519 35.49 10.74 -4.39
C ALA A 519 34.11 10.62 -3.72
N ASP A 520 34.03 10.93 -2.42
CA ASP A 520 32.73 11.20 -1.80
C ASP A 520 32.13 12.44 -2.47
N PRO A 521 30.97 12.35 -3.14
CA PRO A 521 30.42 13.48 -3.88
C PRO A 521 30.10 14.69 -2.99
N SER A 522 29.98 14.48 -1.67
CA SER A 522 29.82 15.55 -0.68
C SER A 522 31.01 16.51 -0.58
N GLY A 523 32.12 16.26 -1.28
CA GLY A 523 33.31 17.11 -1.30
C GLY A 523 33.60 17.76 -2.65
N ASP A 524 32.60 17.82 -3.52
CA ASP A 524 32.73 18.45 -4.82
C ASP A 524 32.64 19.98 -4.75
N VAL A 525 33.46 20.65 -5.56
CA VAL A 525 33.55 22.11 -5.60
C VAL A 525 33.80 22.58 -7.04
N ASP A 526 32.79 23.22 -7.63
CA ASP A 526 32.87 23.84 -8.93
C ASP A 526 33.56 25.19 -8.77
N VAL A 527 34.77 25.33 -9.34
CA VAL A 527 35.60 26.54 -9.22
C VAL A 527 35.56 27.34 -10.51
N ILE A 528 34.58 28.24 -10.61
CA ILE A 528 34.20 28.91 -11.86
C ILE A 528 34.83 30.30 -11.92
N PRO A 529 35.80 30.57 -12.81
CA PRO A 529 36.46 31.87 -12.87
C PRO A 529 35.56 32.93 -13.52
N PHE A 530 35.70 34.20 -13.13
CA PHE A 530 35.03 35.33 -13.79
C PHE A 530 35.81 36.65 -13.60
N ASP A 531 35.69 37.59 -14.54
CA ASP A 531 36.42 38.87 -14.47
C ASP A 531 35.60 39.96 -13.79
N VAL A 532 36.24 40.71 -12.90
CA VAL A 532 35.65 41.88 -12.26
C VAL A 532 36.43 43.15 -12.57
N THR A 533 35.76 44.29 -12.50
CA THR A 533 36.37 45.62 -12.63
C THR A 533 36.13 46.42 -11.37
N ASN A 534 37.19 47.07 -10.87
CA ASN A 534 37.13 47.88 -9.66
C ASN A 534 35.98 48.91 -9.72
N GLY A 535 35.15 48.92 -8.67
CA GLY A 535 34.01 49.81 -8.50
C GLY A 535 32.70 49.33 -9.15
N MET A 536 32.72 48.23 -9.91
CA MET A 536 31.50 47.64 -10.48
C MET A 536 30.83 46.68 -9.48
N THR A 537 29.50 46.66 -9.50
CA THR A 537 28.71 45.70 -8.70
C THR A 537 28.31 44.53 -9.58
N TYR A 538 28.46 43.32 -9.04
CA TYR A 538 28.14 42.08 -9.70
C TYR A 538 27.19 41.26 -8.82
N THR A 539 26.29 40.54 -9.46
CA THR A 539 25.48 39.50 -8.83
C THR A 539 25.85 38.16 -9.46
N VAL A 540 26.27 37.21 -8.63
CA VAL A 540 26.44 35.80 -9.00
C VAL A 540 25.37 35.01 -8.28
N ARG A 541 24.61 34.19 -9.00
CA ARG A 541 23.58 33.34 -8.40
C ARG A 541 23.50 31.98 -9.06
N THR A 542 23.14 30.99 -8.25
CA THR A 542 22.68 29.68 -8.72
C THR A 542 21.15 29.71 -8.85
N PHE A 543 20.61 29.02 -9.85
CA PHE A 543 19.17 28.91 -10.10
C PHE A 543 18.87 27.67 -10.94
N ASN A 544 17.60 27.40 -11.23
CA ASN A 544 17.17 26.16 -11.91
C ASN A 544 17.73 24.90 -11.24
N LEU A 545 17.72 24.91 -9.91
CA LEU A 545 18.12 23.78 -9.09
C LEU A 545 17.20 22.59 -9.35
N ASN A 546 17.81 21.50 -9.79
CA ASN A 546 17.15 20.25 -10.14
C ASN A 546 17.89 19.08 -9.49
N ASN A 547 17.28 17.90 -9.54
CA ASN A 547 17.90 16.66 -9.07
C ASN A 547 18.34 16.67 -7.60
N GLY A 548 17.61 17.36 -6.74
CA GLY A 548 17.93 17.40 -5.31
C GLY A 548 18.90 18.52 -4.91
N ALA A 549 19.40 19.34 -5.85
CA ALA A 549 20.45 20.32 -5.59
C ALA A 549 20.15 21.25 -4.40
N ASP A 550 21.18 21.49 -3.60
CA ASP A 550 21.23 22.53 -2.58
C ASP A 550 22.61 23.17 -2.62
N THR A 551 22.67 24.45 -2.97
CA THR A 551 23.92 25.13 -3.35
C THR A 551 24.41 26.06 -2.25
N PHE A 552 25.69 25.98 -1.93
CA PHE A 552 26.44 26.98 -1.19
C PHE A 552 27.40 27.68 -2.14
N LEU A 553 27.29 29.01 -2.23
CA LEU A 553 28.11 29.84 -3.12
C LEU A 553 29.11 30.64 -2.30
N SER A 554 30.37 30.69 -2.74
CA SER A 554 31.35 31.65 -2.22
C SER A 554 32.12 32.35 -3.34
N ILE A 555 32.37 33.64 -3.17
CA ILE A 555 33.21 34.43 -4.08
C ILE A 555 34.60 34.56 -3.47
N ARG A 556 35.63 34.22 -4.25
CA ARG A 556 37.03 34.31 -3.82
C ARG A 556 37.89 35.13 -4.77
N ASN A 557 38.89 35.76 -4.18
CA ASN A 557 40.01 36.40 -4.88
C ASN A 557 41.35 35.83 -4.39
N ALA A 558 42.46 36.43 -4.82
CA ALA A 558 43.80 36.00 -4.40
C ALA A 558 44.05 36.11 -2.87
N SER A 559 43.24 36.90 -2.16
CA SER A 559 43.34 37.12 -0.71
C SER A 559 42.46 36.16 0.12
N GLY A 560 41.50 35.47 -0.49
CA GLY A 560 40.62 34.50 0.16
C GLY A 560 39.14 34.67 -0.21
N VAL A 561 38.25 34.19 0.68
CA VAL A 561 36.80 34.37 0.54
C VAL A 561 36.43 35.82 0.82
N ILE A 562 35.70 36.42 -0.12
CA ILE A 562 35.15 37.77 -0.01
C ILE A 562 33.78 37.71 0.64
N GLU A 563 32.92 36.84 0.12
CA GLU A 563 31.53 36.69 0.55
C GLU A 563 31.05 35.27 0.28
N SER A 564 30.06 34.82 1.04
CA SER A 564 29.43 33.52 0.90
C SER A 564 27.94 33.60 1.19
N ASN A 565 27.15 32.79 0.52
CA ASN A 565 25.73 32.63 0.78
C ASN A 565 25.39 31.14 0.79
N ASP A 566 24.61 30.76 1.80
CA ASP A 566 23.98 29.46 1.95
C ASP A 566 22.48 29.71 1.94
N ASN A 567 21.83 29.38 0.83
CA ASN A 567 20.42 29.65 0.57
C ASN A 567 20.05 31.16 0.52
N GLU A 568 19.54 31.63 -0.61
CA GLU A 568 19.04 33.00 -0.79
C GLU A 568 17.90 33.29 0.19
N SER A 569 17.13 32.26 0.54
CA SER A 569 16.05 32.32 1.53
C SER A 569 16.53 32.40 2.99
N GLY A 570 17.77 31.97 3.28
CA GLY A 570 18.28 31.75 4.62
C GLY A 570 17.64 30.56 5.37
N LEU A 571 16.86 29.70 4.69
CA LEU A 571 16.32 28.47 5.26
C LEU A 571 17.42 27.39 5.36
N THR A 572 17.38 26.57 6.41
CA THR A 572 18.38 25.50 6.67
C THR A 572 17.72 24.22 7.21
N HIS A 573 18.50 23.14 7.35
CA HIS A 573 18.05 21.87 7.96
C HIS A 573 17.43 22.01 9.36
N LEU A 574 17.70 23.09 10.10
CA LEU A 574 17.08 23.33 11.42
C LEU A 574 15.56 23.54 11.34
N ASN A 575 15.04 23.77 10.14
CA ASN A 575 13.61 23.91 9.87
C ASN A 575 12.95 22.57 9.51
N CYS A 576 13.71 21.46 9.46
CA CYS A 576 13.24 20.12 9.10
C CYS A 576 12.92 19.22 10.31
N GLY A 577 11.92 18.35 10.13
CA GLY A 577 11.49 17.30 11.05
C GLY A 577 10.23 16.59 10.56
N ILE A 578 9.96 15.42 11.10
CA ILE A 578 8.67 14.73 10.93
C ILE A 578 7.67 15.43 11.85
N VAL A 579 6.63 16.02 11.28
CA VAL A 579 5.52 16.59 12.07
C VAL A 579 4.59 15.44 12.47
N PHE A 580 3.88 15.57 13.60
CA PHE A 580 2.85 14.59 14.01
C PHE A 580 1.88 14.33 12.85
N GLY A 581 1.91 13.12 12.27
CA GLY A 581 1.13 12.75 11.09
C GLY A 581 1.95 12.25 9.90
N GLY A 582 3.29 12.25 9.96
CA GLY A 582 4.15 11.71 8.90
C GLY A 582 4.54 12.71 7.82
N GLU A 583 3.97 13.91 7.80
CA GLU A 583 4.38 14.92 6.83
C GLU A 583 5.74 15.53 7.19
N SER A 584 6.65 15.56 6.21
CA SER A 584 7.92 16.31 6.29
C SER A 584 7.63 17.80 6.17
N ASN A 585 8.14 18.61 7.10
CA ASN A 585 8.13 20.07 6.95
C ASN A 585 9.40 20.62 6.27
N CYS A 586 10.20 19.74 5.68
CA CYS A 586 11.40 20.16 4.97
C CYS A 586 11.07 21.07 3.79
N PRO A 587 11.98 22.00 3.45
CA PRO A 587 11.78 22.85 2.29
C PRO A 587 11.73 22.01 1.01
N ALA A 588 10.83 22.40 0.11
CA ALA A 588 10.75 21.84 -1.23
C ALA A 588 12.05 22.10 -2.00
N ASN A 589 12.42 21.14 -2.86
CA ASN A 589 13.66 21.18 -3.63
C ASN A 589 13.51 22.12 -4.83
N ASN A 590 13.68 23.43 -4.61
CA ASN A 590 13.46 24.43 -5.64
C ASN A 590 14.33 25.69 -5.46
N THR A 591 14.33 26.53 -6.50
CA THR A 591 15.03 27.83 -6.56
C THR A 591 14.63 28.82 -5.48
N LEU A 592 13.47 28.70 -4.82
CA LEU A 592 13.10 29.65 -3.77
C LEU A 592 13.77 29.31 -2.44
N ASN A 593 14.09 28.04 -2.21
CA ASN A 593 14.55 27.58 -0.91
C ASN A 593 16.03 27.26 -0.88
N LEU A 594 16.59 26.68 -1.96
CA LEU A 594 17.91 26.03 -1.96
C LEU A 594 18.96 26.69 -2.87
N SER A 595 18.59 27.74 -3.60
CA SER A 595 19.51 28.52 -4.46
C SER A 595 20.42 29.41 -3.63
N SER A 596 21.56 29.84 -4.15
CA SER A 596 22.44 30.82 -3.52
C SER A 596 22.67 32.03 -4.41
N SER A 597 22.79 33.22 -3.81
CA SER A 597 22.95 34.50 -4.51
C SER A 597 23.83 35.45 -3.72
N ILE A 598 24.82 36.07 -4.39
CA ILE A 598 25.73 37.04 -3.81
C ILE A 598 25.78 38.28 -4.70
N THR A 599 25.55 39.45 -4.11
CA THR A 599 25.75 40.75 -4.76
C THR A 599 26.86 41.53 -4.06
N PHE A 600 27.95 41.82 -4.77
CA PHE A 600 29.11 42.52 -4.21
C PHE A 600 29.68 43.59 -5.15
N THR A 601 30.35 44.60 -4.59
CA THR A 601 31.10 45.62 -5.35
C THR A 601 32.58 45.29 -5.35
N ALA A 602 33.15 45.03 -6.53
CA ALA A 602 34.56 44.69 -6.69
C ALA A 602 35.46 45.86 -6.26
N GLN A 603 36.51 45.57 -5.49
CA GLN A 603 37.48 46.56 -4.99
C GLN A 603 38.77 46.61 -5.85
N GLU A 604 38.85 45.76 -6.85
CA GLU A 604 40.02 45.55 -7.71
C GLU A 604 39.59 45.03 -9.09
N THR A 605 40.50 45.09 -10.06
CA THR A 605 40.29 44.57 -11.41
C THR A 605 41.16 43.34 -11.60
N GLU A 606 40.58 42.17 -11.42
CA GLU A 606 41.24 40.86 -11.61
C GLU A 606 40.20 39.76 -11.89
N THR A 607 40.68 38.51 -11.97
CA THR A 607 39.82 37.33 -12.06
C THR A 607 39.51 36.81 -10.67
N PHE A 608 38.22 36.77 -10.32
CA PHE A 608 37.70 36.09 -9.13
C PHE A 608 37.23 34.69 -9.49
N THR A 609 36.92 33.87 -8.49
CA THR A 609 36.28 32.56 -8.66
C THR A 609 34.99 32.50 -7.86
N ALA A 610 33.93 31.98 -8.49
CA ALA A 610 32.75 31.50 -7.82
C ALA A 610 32.99 30.04 -7.48
N GLU A 611 33.08 29.71 -6.20
CA GLU A 611 33.12 28.33 -5.74
C GLU A 611 31.70 27.92 -5.35
N VAL A 612 31.14 26.94 -6.05
CA VAL A 612 29.85 26.34 -5.72
C VAL A 612 30.08 24.94 -5.20
N MET A 613 29.41 24.60 -4.11
CA MET A 613 29.41 23.24 -3.56
C MET A 613 28.02 22.92 -3.01
N ARG A 614 27.81 21.66 -2.63
CA ARG A 614 26.63 21.30 -1.86
C ARG A 614 26.60 22.07 -0.53
N SER A 615 25.43 22.56 -0.12
CA SER A 615 25.26 23.17 1.20
C SER A 615 25.70 22.24 2.34
N THR A 616 26.47 22.79 3.28
CA THR A 616 26.86 22.09 4.51
C THR A 616 25.71 21.95 5.49
N ASP A 617 24.70 22.82 5.39
CA ASP A 617 23.50 22.81 6.22
C ASP A 617 22.27 22.29 5.47
N ALA A 618 22.50 21.53 4.40
CA ALA A 618 21.45 21.00 3.53
C ALA A 618 20.44 20.13 4.29
N PRO A 619 19.13 20.28 4.01
CA PRO A 619 18.09 19.48 4.64
C PRO A 619 18.14 18.02 4.16
N PRO A 620 17.58 17.06 4.92
CA PRO A 620 17.47 15.67 4.48
C PRO A 620 16.63 15.47 3.19
N SER A 621 15.82 16.46 2.80
CA SER A 621 15.05 16.45 1.55
C SER A 621 15.88 16.81 0.31
N ALA A 622 17.12 17.27 0.49
CA ALA A 622 18.06 17.58 -0.58
C ALA A 622 19.03 16.43 -0.84
N GLY A 623 19.44 16.32 -2.10
CA GLY A 623 20.41 15.34 -2.57
C GLY A 623 21.82 15.57 -2.03
N LEU A 624 22.65 14.54 -2.10
CA LEU A 624 24.10 14.69 -2.03
C LEU A 624 24.67 15.20 -3.35
N LEU A 625 23.95 14.96 -4.44
CA LEU A 625 24.22 15.42 -5.78
C LEU A 625 23.17 16.46 -6.18
N GLY A 626 23.28 16.97 -7.40
CA GLY A 626 22.28 17.84 -7.97
C GLY A 626 22.78 18.54 -9.22
N ALA A 627 21.87 19.22 -9.91
CA ALA A 627 22.22 20.08 -11.04
C ALA A 627 21.74 21.51 -10.77
N TYR A 628 22.51 22.48 -11.23
CA TYR A 628 22.16 23.90 -11.12
C TYR A 628 22.65 24.67 -12.35
N GLU A 629 22.07 25.84 -12.57
CA GLU A 629 22.61 26.85 -13.49
C GLU A 629 23.20 28.01 -12.69
N ILE A 630 24.25 28.64 -13.22
CA ILE A 630 24.88 29.81 -12.64
C ILE A 630 24.96 30.94 -13.66
N ASP A 631 24.65 32.16 -13.23
CA ASP A 631 24.84 33.37 -14.03
C ASP A 631 25.62 34.45 -13.29
N LEU A 632 26.18 35.37 -14.08
CA LEU A 632 26.82 36.60 -13.63
C LEU A 632 26.07 37.76 -14.27
N SER A 633 25.56 38.67 -13.45
CA SER A 633 24.87 39.87 -13.92
C SER A 633 25.46 41.14 -13.30
N ILE A 634 25.29 42.25 -13.99
CA ILE A 634 25.57 43.60 -13.49
C ILE A 634 24.20 44.24 -13.24
N PRO A 635 23.87 44.65 -12.01
CA PRO A 635 22.56 45.21 -11.66
C PRO A 635 22.14 46.46 -12.44
#